data_AF-A0A7X8WK04-F1
#
_entry.id   AF-A0A7X8WK04-F1
#
_cell.length_a   1.000
_cell.length_b   1.000
_cell.length_c   1.000
_cell.angle_alpha   90.00
_cell.angle_beta   90.00
_cell.angle_gamma   90.00
#
_symmetry.space_group_name_H-M   'P 1'
#
loop_
_entity.id
_entity.type
_entity.pdbx_description
1 polymer ?
#
loop_
_entity_poly.entity_id
_entity_poly.type
_entity_poly.pdbx_seq_one_letter_code
_entity_poly.pdbx_strand_id
1 'polypeptide(L)'
;MRKMLLALAVIFLSFSAEADEGMWLLKELNQQSIARMQEMGFTFPIDKVYDEVNPSLKDGVVIFGGGCTGVVVSEKGLIFTNHHCGYGAIQKLSSLERDILKDGYAAADMDSELASDGLAVSFLRSTEDVTDRIMSQISSDLSEIQRQQAIDSISDVLTEQYEDDQFAQARVVPFYGGNQYYMVVYDVFRDVRLVVAPPSSVGKFGGDTDNWMWPRHTGDFSAFRVYADKNNRPATYNEDNVPYTPKHVVPVSLAGYKENDYAMTIGFPGTTKRYLSSWGIQRMVDSENKPRIEVRGAKQEIWRKAMNQSDAVR
;
A
#
# COMPACT_ATOMS: atom_id res chain seq x y z
N MET A 1 23.62 44.33 -18.00
CA MET A 1 22.53 43.91 -18.92
C MET A 1 22.56 42.42 -19.24
N ARG A 2 23.62 41.86 -19.83
CA ARG A 2 23.68 40.43 -20.23
C ARG A 2 23.49 39.43 -19.07
N LYS A 3 24.06 39.71 -17.88
CA LYS A 3 23.87 38.89 -16.66
C LYS A 3 22.44 38.98 -16.09
N MET A 4 21.79 40.12 -16.25
CA MET A 4 20.42 40.37 -15.77
C MET A 4 19.39 39.67 -16.68
N LEU A 5 19.63 39.68 -17.99
CA LEU A 5 18.85 38.92 -18.98
C LEU A 5 19.00 37.40 -18.79
N LEU A 6 20.20 36.92 -18.46
CA LEU A 6 20.42 35.50 -18.15
C LEU A 6 19.69 35.07 -16.86
N ALA A 7 19.72 35.91 -15.83
CA ALA A 7 18.99 35.66 -14.58
C ALA A 7 17.47 35.65 -14.80
N LEU A 8 16.94 36.60 -15.58
CA LEU A 8 15.51 36.59 -15.95
C LEU A 8 15.14 35.35 -16.77
N ALA A 9 15.98 34.94 -17.72
CA ALA A 9 15.72 33.76 -18.54
C ALA A 9 15.69 32.47 -17.71
N VAL A 10 16.59 32.32 -16.73
CA VAL A 10 16.58 31.18 -15.79
C VAL A 10 15.34 31.21 -14.91
N ILE A 11 14.90 32.38 -14.44
CA ILE A 11 13.67 32.54 -13.66
C ILE A 11 12.46 32.12 -14.49
N PHE A 12 12.33 32.59 -15.74
CA PHE A 12 11.22 32.22 -16.63
C PHE A 12 11.22 30.73 -17.00
N LEU A 13 12.39 30.10 -17.19
CA LEU A 13 12.51 28.66 -17.43
C LEU A 13 12.18 27.81 -16.19
N SER A 14 12.24 28.39 -14.99
CA SER A 14 11.90 27.69 -13.74
C SER A 14 10.38 27.55 -13.53
N PHE A 15 9.57 28.33 -14.25
CA PHE A 15 8.10 28.30 -14.15
C PHE A 15 7.42 27.30 -15.09
N SER A 16 8.17 26.57 -15.92
CA SER A 16 7.61 25.56 -16.85
C SER A 16 7.61 24.13 -16.29
N ALA A 17 7.90 23.95 -15.00
CA ALA A 17 7.78 22.65 -14.35
C ALA A 17 6.34 22.46 -13.84
N GLU A 18 5.48 21.91 -14.70
CA GLU A 18 4.16 21.42 -14.28
C GLU A 18 4.32 20.03 -13.65
N ALA A 19 3.89 19.89 -12.41
CA ALA A 19 3.92 18.65 -11.66
C ALA A 19 2.49 18.17 -11.41
N ASP A 20 1.80 17.73 -12.47
CA ASP A 20 0.43 17.22 -12.38
C ASP A 20 0.36 15.87 -11.62
N GLU A 21 1.41 15.07 -11.72
CA GLU A 21 1.48 13.75 -11.06
C GLU A 21 2.09 13.85 -9.65
N GLY A 22 1.49 13.13 -8.70
CA GLY A 22 1.96 13.08 -7.32
C GLY A 22 1.22 12.06 -6.45
N MET A 23 1.89 11.56 -5.42
CA MET A 23 1.28 10.79 -4.35
C MET A 23 0.99 11.76 -3.21
N TRP A 24 -0.29 12.10 -3.05
CA TRP A 24 -0.74 13.13 -2.11
C TRP A 24 -1.12 12.52 -0.77
N LEU A 25 -0.75 13.19 0.33
CA LEU A 25 -1.32 12.89 1.63
C LEU A 25 -2.78 13.35 1.65
N LEU A 26 -3.72 12.44 1.87
CA LEU A 26 -5.15 12.77 1.85
C LEU A 26 -5.50 13.87 2.88
N LYS A 27 -4.83 13.87 4.03
CA LYS A 27 -4.98 14.88 5.09
C LYS A 27 -4.52 16.29 4.66
N GLU A 28 -3.65 16.38 3.66
CA GLU A 28 -3.06 17.64 3.18
C GLU A 28 -3.67 18.13 1.86
N LEU A 29 -4.76 17.53 1.39
CA LEU A 29 -5.45 18.02 0.19
C LEU A 29 -5.91 19.46 0.40
N ASN A 30 -5.23 20.39 -0.26
CA ASN A 30 -5.49 21.82 -0.15
C ASN A 30 -6.47 22.29 -1.24
N GLN A 31 -6.89 23.56 -1.15
CA GLN A 31 -7.86 24.15 -2.08
C GLN A 31 -7.46 24.05 -3.55
N GLN A 32 -6.17 24.13 -3.89
CA GLN A 32 -5.68 24.04 -5.26
C GLN A 32 -5.77 22.60 -5.78
N SER A 33 -5.32 21.62 -4.98
CA SER A 33 -5.44 20.20 -5.34
C SER A 33 -6.91 19.80 -5.52
N ILE A 34 -7.80 20.28 -4.64
CA ILE A 34 -9.24 20.00 -4.72
C ILE A 34 -9.86 20.65 -5.96
N ALA A 35 -9.56 21.92 -6.24
CA ALA A 35 -10.04 22.59 -7.44
C ALA A 35 -9.60 21.84 -8.69
N ARG A 36 -8.33 21.37 -8.73
CA ARG A 36 -7.82 20.58 -9.84
C ARG A 36 -8.54 19.24 -10.00
N MET A 37 -8.79 18.51 -8.90
CA MET A 37 -9.58 17.27 -8.93
C MET A 37 -10.99 17.53 -9.51
N GLN A 38 -11.65 18.61 -9.08
CA GLN A 38 -12.98 19.00 -9.56
C GLN A 38 -12.99 19.37 -11.05
N GLU A 39 -11.99 20.13 -11.51
CA GLU A 39 -11.79 20.42 -12.95
C GLU A 39 -11.64 19.15 -13.78
N MET A 40 -11.01 18.12 -13.23
CA MET A 40 -10.83 16.81 -13.88
C MET A 40 -12.08 15.91 -13.79
N GLY A 41 -13.18 16.36 -13.16
CA GLY A 41 -14.44 15.63 -13.07
C GLY A 41 -14.69 14.89 -11.75
N PHE A 42 -13.92 15.16 -10.70
CA PHE A 42 -14.19 14.62 -9.37
C PHE A 42 -15.48 15.21 -8.77
N THR A 43 -16.42 14.34 -8.40
CA THR A 43 -17.75 14.72 -7.90
C THR A 43 -18.04 14.22 -6.48
N PHE A 44 -17.21 13.33 -5.94
CA PHE A 44 -17.41 12.79 -4.59
C PHE A 44 -17.09 13.86 -3.54
N PRO A 45 -17.84 13.94 -2.42
CA PRO A 45 -17.57 14.95 -1.40
C PRO A 45 -16.16 14.82 -0.81
N ILE A 46 -15.38 15.91 -0.81
CA ILE A 46 -13.97 15.88 -0.42
C ILE A 46 -13.78 15.54 1.06
N ASP A 47 -14.69 16.00 1.92
CA ASP A 47 -14.76 15.68 3.34
C ASP A 47 -15.05 14.20 3.60
N LYS A 48 -15.56 13.47 2.60
CA LYS A 48 -15.76 12.02 2.66
C LYS A 48 -14.59 11.22 2.12
N VAL A 49 -13.59 11.85 1.50
CA VAL A 49 -12.33 11.17 1.12
C VAL A 49 -11.53 10.85 2.39
N TYR A 50 -11.34 11.85 3.24
CA TYR A 50 -10.58 11.72 4.48
C TYR A 50 -11.21 12.56 5.59
N ASP A 51 -11.54 11.91 6.71
CA ASP A 51 -12.01 12.53 7.95
C ASP A 51 -11.37 11.76 9.12
N GLU A 52 -10.86 12.47 10.13
CA GLU A 52 -10.21 11.84 11.29
C GLU A 52 -11.19 11.26 12.31
N VAL A 53 -12.42 11.78 12.32
CA VAL A 53 -13.42 11.49 13.34
C VAL A 53 -14.56 10.65 12.78
N ASN A 54 -15.07 11.05 11.61
CA ASN A 54 -16.22 10.40 10.98
C ASN A 54 -15.76 9.34 9.96
N PRO A 55 -16.58 8.31 9.69
CA PRO A 55 -16.29 7.35 8.63
C PRO A 55 -16.12 8.02 7.27
N SER A 56 -15.02 7.68 6.59
CA SER A 56 -14.66 8.21 5.28
C SER A 56 -14.09 7.09 4.38
N LEU A 57 -13.81 7.42 3.11
CA LEU A 57 -13.20 6.49 2.16
C LEU A 57 -11.88 5.88 2.68
N LYS A 58 -11.12 6.61 3.52
CA LYS A 58 -9.90 6.09 4.17
C LYS A 58 -10.15 4.79 4.94
N ASP A 59 -11.32 4.66 5.57
CA ASP A 59 -11.64 3.52 6.44
C ASP A 59 -12.00 2.27 5.64
N GLY A 60 -12.24 2.43 4.34
CA GLY A 60 -12.44 1.33 3.39
C GLY A 60 -11.15 0.89 2.68
N VAL A 61 -10.01 1.56 2.90
CA VAL A 61 -8.73 1.26 2.23
C VAL A 61 -7.72 0.77 3.26
N VAL A 62 -7.11 -0.39 3.02
CA VAL A 62 -6.29 -1.10 4.00
C VAL A 62 -4.89 -1.41 3.51
N ILE A 63 -3.93 -1.53 4.44
CA ILE A 63 -2.67 -2.20 4.16
C ILE A 63 -2.94 -3.71 4.21
N PHE A 64 -2.59 -4.41 3.14
CA PHE A 64 -2.73 -5.86 3.03
C PHE A 64 -1.35 -6.52 3.08
N GLY A 65 -1.12 -7.39 4.06
CA GLY A 65 0.12 -8.18 4.17
C GLY A 65 1.41 -7.35 4.32
N GLY A 66 1.31 -6.09 4.75
CA GLY A 66 2.45 -5.20 5.00
C GLY A 66 3.10 -4.56 3.77
N GLY A 67 2.61 -4.83 2.55
CA GLY A 67 3.22 -4.30 1.32
C GLY A 67 2.25 -4.04 0.16
N CYS A 68 0.98 -4.42 0.31
CA CYS A 68 -0.05 -4.18 -0.69
C CYS A 68 -1.17 -3.30 -0.13
N THR A 69 -2.08 -2.89 -1.03
CA THR A 69 -3.34 -2.23 -0.66
C THR A 69 -4.51 -3.20 -0.88
N GLY A 70 -5.53 -3.09 -0.03
CA GLY A 70 -6.83 -3.73 -0.23
C GLY A 70 -7.97 -2.72 -0.07
N VAL A 71 -9.16 -3.10 -0.52
CA VAL A 71 -10.38 -2.29 -0.40
C VAL A 71 -11.53 -3.11 0.16
N VAL A 72 -12.24 -2.58 1.15
CA VAL A 72 -13.42 -3.21 1.75
C VAL A 72 -14.65 -2.94 0.89
N VAL A 73 -15.31 -4.02 0.48
CA VAL A 73 -16.42 -4.00 -0.50
C VAL A 73 -17.72 -4.62 0.04
N SER A 74 -17.77 -5.01 1.31
CA SER A 74 -19.02 -5.42 1.96
C SER A 74 -19.07 -5.12 3.45
N GLU A 75 -20.29 -5.02 3.99
CA GLU A 75 -20.60 -4.85 5.42
C GLU A 75 -20.13 -6.03 6.29
N LYS A 76 -19.68 -7.12 5.67
CA LYS A 76 -19.14 -8.31 6.35
C LYS A 76 -17.64 -8.48 6.08
N GLY A 77 -16.92 -7.37 5.97
CA GLY A 77 -15.46 -7.34 5.95
C GLY A 77 -14.82 -8.01 4.73
N LEU A 78 -15.53 -8.13 3.61
CA LEU A 78 -14.95 -8.65 2.36
C LEU A 78 -13.99 -7.60 1.79
N ILE A 79 -12.79 -8.04 1.46
CA ILE A 79 -11.69 -7.22 0.94
C ILE A 79 -11.26 -7.73 -0.42
N PHE A 80 -11.15 -6.82 -1.39
CA PHE A 80 -10.48 -7.09 -2.66
C PHE A 80 -9.04 -6.59 -2.62
N THR A 81 -8.14 -7.39 -3.19
CA THR A 81 -6.73 -7.05 -3.43
C THR A 81 -6.26 -7.77 -4.69
N ASN A 82 -5.00 -7.59 -5.10
CA ASN A 82 -4.46 -8.29 -6.25
C ASN A 82 -4.19 -9.78 -5.96
N HIS A 83 -4.23 -10.63 -6.97
CA HIS A 83 -3.84 -12.04 -6.85
C HIS A 83 -2.38 -12.16 -6.40
N HIS A 84 -1.49 -11.32 -6.94
CA HIS A 84 -0.08 -11.34 -6.52
C HIS A 84 0.14 -10.86 -5.07
N CYS A 85 -0.76 -10.03 -4.53
CA CYS A 85 -0.75 -9.61 -3.13
C CYS A 85 -1.18 -10.76 -2.20
N GLY A 86 -2.19 -11.52 -2.60
CA GLY A 86 -2.62 -12.75 -1.90
C GLY A 86 -1.69 -13.94 -2.10
N TYR A 87 -0.77 -13.90 -3.06
CA TYR A 87 -0.02 -15.07 -3.54
C TYR A 87 0.74 -15.80 -2.44
N GLY A 88 1.33 -15.07 -1.48
CA GLY A 88 2.03 -15.69 -0.34
C GLY A 88 1.09 -16.50 0.55
N ALA A 89 -0.12 -16.00 0.82
CA ALA A 89 -1.14 -16.73 1.58
C ALA A 89 -1.70 -17.91 0.77
N ILE A 90 -1.99 -17.69 -0.50
CA ILE A 90 -2.50 -18.72 -1.42
C ILE A 90 -1.50 -19.88 -1.55
N GLN A 91 -0.21 -19.57 -1.70
CA GLN A 91 0.86 -20.56 -1.80
C GLN A 91 1.00 -21.39 -0.52
N LYS A 92 0.91 -20.77 0.66
CA LYS A 92 0.92 -21.49 1.94
C LYS A 92 -0.29 -22.42 2.13
N LEU A 93 -1.44 -22.06 1.55
CA LEU A 93 -2.68 -22.85 1.63
C LEU A 93 -2.76 -23.95 0.56
N SER A 94 -1.86 -23.91 -0.43
CA SER A 94 -1.78 -24.88 -1.51
C SER A 94 -0.99 -26.11 -1.09
N SER A 95 -1.39 -27.27 -1.59
CA SER A 95 -0.65 -28.53 -1.51
C SER A 95 -0.71 -29.27 -2.85
N LEU A 96 -0.06 -30.42 -2.96
CA LEU A 96 -0.17 -31.27 -4.15
C LEU A 96 -1.58 -31.83 -4.34
N GLU A 97 -2.29 -32.08 -3.23
CA GLU A 97 -3.66 -32.59 -3.23
C GLU A 97 -4.68 -31.48 -3.49
N ARG A 98 -4.40 -30.25 -3.05
CA ARG A 98 -5.24 -29.06 -3.25
C ARG A 98 -4.38 -27.90 -3.74
N ASP A 99 -4.15 -27.85 -5.04
CA ASP A 99 -3.30 -26.85 -5.68
C ASP A 99 -4.09 -25.57 -6.00
N ILE A 100 -4.29 -24.74 -4.98
CA ILE A 100 -5.04 -23.48 -5.12
C ILE A 100 -4.35 -22.53 -6.11
N LEU A 101 -3.01 -22.55 -6.17
CA LEU A 101 -2.27 -21.76 -7.15
C LEU A 101 -2.66 -22.11 -8.59
N LYS A 102 -2.77 -23.41 -8.90
CA LYS A 102 -3.09 -23.89 -10.25
C LYS A 102 -4.58 -23.79 -10.57
N ASP A 103 -5.43 -24.25 -9.67
CA ASP A 103 -6.85 -24.48 -9.93
C ASP A 103 -7.75 -23.33 -9.43
N GLY A 104 -7.20 -22.42 -8.61
CA GLY A 104 -7.96 -21.40 -7.92
C GLY A 104 -8.73 -21.95 -6.73
N TYR A 105 -9.50 -21.07 -6.08
CA TYR A 105 -10.33 -21.41 -4.94
C TYR A 105 -11.48 -20.41 -4.82
N ALA A 106 -12.66 -20.88 -4.44
CA ALA A 106 -13.80 -20.07 -4.10
C ALA A 106 -14.57 -20.73 -2.95
N ALA A 107 -14.63 -20.06 -1.82
CA ALA A 107 -15.42 -20.47 -0.67
C ALA A 107 -16.92 -20.47 -1.06
N ALA A 108 -17.62 -21.57 -0.78
CA ALA A 108 -19.06 -21.68 -1.04
C ALA A 108 -19.88 -20.89 0.00
N ASP A 109 -19.34 -20.79 1.20
CA ASP A 109 -19.90 -20.11 2.37
C ASP A 109 -18.77 -19.64 3.31
N MET A 110 -19.12 -18.91 4.37
CA MET A 110 -18.15 -18.38 5.32
C MET A 110 -17.40 -19.46 6.10
N ASP A 111 -18.02 -20.60 6.34
CA ASP A 111 -17.41 -21.72 7.08
C ASP A 111 -16.33 -22.42 6.25
N SER A 112 -16.45 -22.35 4.93
CA SER A 112 -15.45 -22.89 4.01
C SER A 112 -14.22 -21.99 3.83
N GLU A 113 -14.27 -20.70 4.19
CA GLU A 113 -13.17 -19.73 4.03
C GLU A 113 -11.88 -20.17 4.76
N LEU A 114 -10.73 -20.05 4.09
CA LEU A 114 -9.48 -20.65 4.59
C LEU A 114 -8.64 -19.64 5.39
N ALA A 115 -8.38 -19.93 6.67
CA ALA A 115 -7.52 -19.11 7.52
C ALA A 115 -6.11 -18.95 6.92
N SER A 116 -5.65 -17.71 6.77
CA SER A 116 -4.35 -17.38 6.16
C SER A 116 -3.31 -17.04 7.23
N ASP A 117 -2.60 -18.06 7.71
CA ASP A 117 -1.66 -17.89 8.83
C ASP A 117 -0.52 -16.89 8.52
N GLY A 118 -0.31 -15.97 9.47
CA GLY A 118 0.64 -14.86 9.37
C GLY A 118 0.20 -13.71 8.45
N LEU A 119 -0.97 -13.77 7.82
CA LEU A 119 -1.53 -12.63 7.07
C LEU A 119 -2.21 -11.66 8.04
N ALA A 120 -1.93 -10.37 7.89
CA ALA A 120 -2.62 -9.31 8.62
C ALA A 120 -3.14 -8.24 7.66
N VAL A 121 -4.22 -7.59 8.07
CA VAL A 121 -4.80 -6.43 7.41
C VAL A 121 -4.83 -5.27 8.40
N SER A 122 -4.29 -4.13 8.00
CA SER A 122 -4.20 -2.94 8.87
C SER A 122 -5.09 -1.81 8.35
N PHE A 123 -5.98 -1.33 9.21
CA PHE A 123 -6.85 -0.18 8.95
C PHE A 123 -6.23 1.08 9.55
N LEU A 124 -6.19 2.18 8.80
CA LEU A 124 -5.65 3.44 9.31
C LEU A 124 -6.59 4.03 10.36
N ARG A 125 -6.16 4.01 11.62
CA ARG A 125 -6.87 4.57 12.77
C ARG A 125 -6.77 6.09 12.76
N SER A 126 -5.54 6.64 12.73
CA SER A 126 -5.28 8.08 12.81
C SER A 126 -3.92 8.47 12.24
N THR A 127 -3.78 9.74 11.84
CA THR A 127 -2.51 10.35 11.43
C THR A 127 -2.29 11.68 12.14
N GLU A 128 -1.28 11.80 13.00
CA GLU A 128 -0.96 13.03 13.73
C GLU A 128 0.33 13.66 13.20
N ASP A 129 0.33 14.98 12.94
CA ASP A 129 1.59 15.71 12.71
C ASP A 129 2.32 15.87 14.05
N VAL A 130 3.48 15.26 14.16
CA VAL A 130 4.32 15.28 15.36
C VAL A 130 5.65 16.01 15.11
N THR A 131 5.73 16.77 14.01
CA THR A 131 6.95 17.48 13.58
C THR A 131 7.47 18.38 14.70
N ASP A 132 6.64 19.24 15.28
CA ASP A 132 7.06 20.15 16.35
C ASP A 132 7.46 19.41 17.62
N ARG A 133 6.78 18.30 17.95
CA ARG A 133 7.10 17.46 19.12
C ARG A 133 8.48 16.84 19.00
N ILE A 134 8.90 16.47 17.78
CA ILE A 134 10.23 15.92 17.50
C ILE A 134 11.27 17.03 17.40
N MET A 135 11.02 18.04 16.56
CA MET A 135 11.99 19.07 16.22
C MET A 135 12.33 19.98 17.39
N SER A 136 11.41 20.19 18.35
CA SER A 136 11.67 20.97 19.57
C SER A 136 12.68 20.33 20.52
N GLN A 137 12.93 19.02 20.40
CA GLN A 137 13.87 18.27 21.24
C GLN A 137 15.23 18.05 20.56
N ILE A 138 15.39 18.49 19.32
CA ILE A 138 16.59 18.24 18.51
C ILE A 138 17.43 19.51 18.45
N SER A 139 18.65 19.43 18.99
CA SER A 139 19.61 20.52 18.89
C SER A 139 20.21 20.61 17.48
N SER A 140 20.48 21.84 17.03
CA SER A 140 21.04 22.11 15.69
C SER A 140 22.53 21.77 15.55
N ASP A 141 23.22 21.47 16.64
CA ASP A 141 24.65 21.13 16.68
C ASP A 141 24.95 19.63 16.56
N LEU A 142 23.90 18.79 16.52
CA LEU A 142 24.05 17.34 16.34
C LEU A 142 24.56 17.00 14.94
N SER A 143 25.44 16.01 14.85
CA SER A 143 25.73 15.36 13.56
C SER A 143 24.49 14.64 13.03
N GLU A 144 24.43 14.38 11.73
CA GLU A 144 23.26 13.71 11.12
C GLU A 144 22.95 12.34 11.74
N ILE A 145 23.99 11.57 12.11
CA ILE A 145 23.81 10.28 12.77
C ILE A 145 23.18 10.45 14.16
N GLN A 146 23.67 11.41 14.95
CA GLN A 146 23.13 11.70 16.28
C GLN A 146 21.71 12.26 16.18
N ARG A 147 21.45 13.10 15.18
CA ARG A 147 20.13 13.62 14.87
C ARG A 147 19.15 12.48 14.59
N GLN A 148 19.50 11.53 13.73
CA GLN A 148 18.65 10.37 13.44
C GLN A 148 18.40 9.51 14.69
N GLN A 149 19.43 9.23 15.49
CA GLN A 149 19.27 8.48 16.74
C GLN A 149 18.35 9.19 17.75
N ALA A 150 18.42 10.51 17.84
CA ALA A 150 17.53 11.29 18.68
C ALA A 150 16.08 11.23 18.17
N ILE A 151 15.88 11.37 16.85
CA ILE A 151 14.56 11.22 16.21
C ILE A 151 13.97 9.84 16.50
N ASP A 152 14.76 8.77 16.35
CA ASP A 152 14.32 7.40 16.60
C ASP A 152 13.90 7.24 18.07
N SER A 153 14.72 7.72 19.02
CA SER A 153 14.42 7.64 20.46
C SER A 153 13.15 8.41 20.84
N ILE A 154 12.93 9.60 20.27
CA ILE A 154 11.70 10.37 20.50
C ILE A 154 10.51 9.65 19.87
N SER A 155 10.69 9.07 18.69
CA SER A 155 9.65 8.33 17.99
C SER A 155 9.17 7.14 18.80
N ASP A 156 10.08 6.40 19.42
CA ASP A 156 9.76 5.26 20.31
C ASP A 156 8.88 5.73 21.48
N VAL A 157 9.27 6.82 22.16
CA VAL A 157 8.48 7.42 23.26
C VAL A 157 7.07 7.85 22.79
N LEU A 158 6.95 8.40 21.58
CA LEU A 158 5.65 8.80 21.03
C LEU A 158 4.73 7.60 20.79
N THR A 159 5.30 6.42 20.50
CA THR A 159 4.56 5.20 20.17
C THR A 159 4.48 4.19 21.30
N GLU A 160 5.16 4.41 22.43
CA GLU A 160 5.30 3.50 23.58
C GLU A 160 3.96 2.91 24.06
N GLN A 161 2.90 3.72 24.09
CA GLN A 161 1.56 3.29 24.51
C GLN A 161 0.95 2.16 23.65
N TYR A 162 1.52 1.88 22.48
CA TYR A 162 1.07 0.85 21.54
C TYR A 162 2.02 -0.35 21.43
N GLU A 163 3.18 -0.35 22.09
CA GLU A 163 4.22 -1.37 21.90
C GLU A 163 3.75 -2.78 22.30
N ASP A 164 3.01 -2.90 23.40
CA ASP A 164 2.51 -4.18 23.91
C ASP A 164 1.16 -4.60 23.28
N ASP A 165 0.55 -3.75 22.44
CA ASP A 165 -0.72 -4.05 21.78
C ASP A 165 -0.48 -4.70 20.42
N GLN A 166 -0.57 -6.04 20.38
CA GLN A 166 -0.43 -6.81 19.14
C GLN A 166 -1.48 -6.48 18.05
N PHE A 167 -2.55 -5.75 18.41
CA PHE A 167 -3.65 -5.33 17.55
C PHE A 167 -3.61 -3.85 17.18
N ALA A 168 -2.58 -3.13 17.65
CA ALA A 168 -2.26 -1.79 17.18
C ALA A 168 -0.88 -1.79 16.53
N GLN A 169 -0.68 -0.91 15.55
CA GLN A 169 0.64 -0.60 15.05
C GLN A 169 0.77 0.90 14.94
N ALA A 170 1.62 1.49 15.77
CA ALA A 170 1.98 2.90 15.69
C ALA A 170 3.41 3.05 15.17
N ARG A 171 3.64 4.06 14.34
CA ARG A 171 4.99 4.43 13.89
C ARG A 171 5.05 5.90 13.54
N VAL A 172 6.18 6.53 13.83
CA VAL A 172 6.52 7.84 13.28
C VAL A 172 7.16 7.65 11.92
N VAL A 173 6.69 8.40 10.92
CA VAL A 173 7.15 8.29 9.54
C VAL A 173 7.70 9.63 9.09
N PRO A 174 8.95 9.69 8.60
CA PRO A 174 9.50 10.91 8.03
C PRO A 174 8.95 11.16 6.63
N PHE A 175 8.53 12.39 6.37
CA PHE A 175 8.11 12.89 5.07
C PHE A 175 9.06 14.00 4.59
N TYR A 176 9.04 14.25 3.27
CA TYR A 176 9.81 15.31 2.62
C TYR A 176 11.31 15.31 2.97
N GLY A 177 11.92 14.12 3.07
CA GLY A 177 13.34 13.98 3.43
C GLY A 177 13.64 14.28 4.91
N GLY A 178 12.68 14.10 5.81
CA GLY A 178 12.84 14.37 7.24
C GLY A 178 12.53 15.81 7.65
N ASN A 179 11.79 16.54 6.82
CA ASN A 179 11.32 17.89 7.15
C ASN A 179 9.98 17.90 7.88
N GLN A 180 9.22 16.80 7.79
CA GLN A 180 7.98 16.59 8.55
C GLN A 180 7.91 15.16 9.06
N TYR A 181 7.19 14.95 10.15
CA TYR A 181 7.03 13.66 10.81
C TYR A 181 5.58 13.42 11.17
N TYR A 182 5.04 12.30 10.72
CA TYR A 182 3.67 11.89 11.00
C TYR A 182 3.65 10.63 11.85
N MET A 183 2.97 10.67 13.00
CA MET A 183 2.64 9.47 13.77
C MET A 183 1.37 8.86 13.18
N VAL A 184 1.50 7.66 12.63
CA VAL A 184 0.37 6.90 12.07
C VAL A 184 0.06 5.72 12.98
N VAL A 185 -1.21 5.52 13.28
CA VAL A 185 -1.69 4.40 14.09
C VAL A 185 -2.64 3.55 13.25
N TYR A 186 -2.48 2.24 13.32
CA TYR A 186 -3.33 1.27 12.62
C TYR A 186 -3.98 0.29 13.59
N ASP A 187 -5.21 -0.11 13.29
CA ASP A 187 -5.86 -1.29 13.85
C ASP A 187 -5.45 -2.52 13.02
N VAL A 188 -4.84 -3.53 13.64
CA VAL A 188 -4.24 -4.69 12.97
C VAL A 188 -5.07 -5.94 13.19
N PHE A 189 -5.75 -6.39 12.14
CA PHE A 189 -6.53 -7.63 12.15
C PHE A 189 -5.68 -8.81 11.70
N ARG A 190 -5.72 -9.90 12.50
CA ARG A 190 -4.86 -11.08 12.33
C ARG A 190 -5.64 -12.36 12.02
N ASP A 191 -6.97 -12.31 12.02
CA ASP A 191 -7.82 -13.36 11.45
C ASP A 191 -8.31 -12.90 10.07
N VAL A 192 -7.56 -13.30 9.04
CA VAL A 192 -7.85 -12.98 7.64
C VAL A 192 -7.96 -14.28 6.87
N ARG A 193 -9.08 -14.48 6.19
CA ARG A 193 -9.40 -15.76 5.53
C ARG A 193 -9.54 -15.57 4.03
N LEU A 194 -8.98 -16.50 3.25
CA LEU A 194 -9.10 -16.53 1.80
C LEU A 194 -10.54 -16.90 1.43
N VAL A 195 -11.16 -16.06 0.59
CA VAL A 195 -12.52 -16.26 0.08
C VAL A 195 -12.47 -16.69 -1.37
N VAL A 196 -11.73 -15.95 -2.21
CA VAL A 196 -11.61 -16.25 -3.65
C VAL A 196 -10.20 -15.99 -4.14
N ALA A 197 -9.66 -16.92 -4.93
CA ALA A 197 -8.51 -16.72 -5.79
C ALA A 197 -8.79 -17.34 -7.16
N PRO A 198 -8.69 -16.60 -8.28
CA PRO A 198 -8.72 -17.22 -9.59
C PRO A 198 -7.50 -18.14 -9.78
N PRO A 199 -7.55 -19.12 -10.69
CA PRO A 199 -6.37 -19.90 -11.04
C PRO A 199 -5.25 -18.99 -11.53
N SER A 200 -3.99 -19.40 -11.31
CA SER A 200 -2.81 -18.64 -11.76
C SER A 200 -2.82 -18.31 -13.25
N SER A 201 -3.43 -19.16 -14.08
CA SER A 201 -3.61 -18.90 -15.51
C SER A 201 -4.42 -17.63 -15.80
N VAL A 202 -5.27 -17.19 -14.87
CA VAL A 202 -6.02 -15.92 -14.94
C VAL A 202 -5.35 -14.85 -14.08
N GLY A 203 -5.06 -15.17 -12.81
CA GLY A 203 -4.53 -14.24 -11.82
C GLY A 203 -3.14 -13.67 -12.15
N LYS A 204 -2.37 -14.39 -12.97
CA LYS A 204 -1.09 -13.93 -13.53
C LYS A 204 -0.94 -14.31 -15.01
N PHE A 205 -2.03 -14.25 -15.78
CA PHE A 205 -2.01 -14.45 -17.23
C PHE A 205 -0.88 -13.65 -17.90
N GLY A 206 -0.15 -14.29 -18.82
CA GLY A 206 1.04 -13.73 -19.47
C GLY A 206 2.33 -13.83 -18.64
N GLY A 207 2.23 -14.09 -17.33
CA GLY A 207 3.37 -14.30 -16.43
C GLY A 207 4.40 -13.17 -16.51
N ASP A 208 5.67 -13.54 -16.55
CA ASP A 208 6.77 -12.58 -16.61
C ASP A 208 6.87 -11.84 -17.94
N THR A 209 6.37 -12.43 -19.04
CA THR A 209 6.41 -11.81 -20.38
C THR A 209 5.53 -10.56 -20.42
N ASP A 210 4.34 -10.62 -19.83
CA ASP A 210 3.40 -9.51 -19.82
C ASP A 210 3.59 -8.60 -18.60
N ASN A 211 4.39 -9.01 -17.61
CA ASN A 211 4.66 -8.18 -16.44
C ASN A 211 5.31 -6.85 -16.86
N TRP A 212 4.85 -5.74 -16.28
CA TRP A 212 5.19 -4.36 -16.68
C TRP A 212 4.82 -3.94 -18.11
N MET A 213 4.02 -4.72 -18.83
CA MET A 213 3.58 -4.40 -20.20
C MET A 213 2.11 -3.92 -20.26
N TRP A 214 1.85 -3.05 -21.23
CA TRP A 214 0.53 -2.67 -21.74
C TRP A 214 0.53 -2.87 -23.27
N PRO A 215 -0.54 -3.40 -23.92
CA PRO A 215 -1.83 -3.86 -23.38
C PRO A 215 -1.72 -5.02 -22.38
N ARG A 216 -2.72 -5.17 -21.50
CA ARG A 216 -2.75 -6.22 -20.47
C ARG A 216 -4.11 -6.91 -20.39
N HIS A 217 -4.10 -8.23 -20.15
CA HIS A 217 -5.29 -9.08 -20.09
C HIS A 217 -5.33 -9.97 -18.82
N THR A 218 -4.63 -9.56 -17.75
CA THR A 218 -4.53 -10.32 -16.50
C THR A 218 -5.70 -10.01 -15.57
N GLY A 219 -6.39 -11.05 -15.08
CA GLY A 219 -7.41 -10.93 -14.02
C GLY A 219 -6.77 -10.93 -12.63
N ASP A 220 -5.91 -9.96 -12.34
CA ASP A 220 -5.09 -9.91 -11.12
C ASP A 220 -5.88 -9.46 -9.89
N PHE A 221 -6.73 -10.35 -9.37
CA PHE A 221 -7.50 -10.12 -8.15
C PHE A 221 -7.55 -11.36 -7.25
N SER A 222 -7.74 -11.12 -5.96
CA SER A 222 -8.15 -12.12 -4.98
C SER A 222 -9.02 -11.44 -3.92
N ALA A 223 -9.82 -12.23 -3.20
CA ALA A 223 -10.71 -11.75 -2.16
C ALA A 223 -10.44 -12.46 -0.84
N PHE A 224 -10.38 -11.68 0.22
CA PHE A 224 -10.20 -12.14 1.59
C PHE A 224 -11.28 -11.55 2.48
N ARG A 225 -11.55 -12.17 3.63
CA ARG A 225 -12.45 -11.61 4.65
C ARG A 225 -11.70 -11.41 5.94
N VAL A 226 -11.92 -10.24 6.55
CA VAL A 226 -11.43 -9.94 7.90
C VAL A 226 -12.45 -10.43 8.93
N TYR A 227 -11.96 -11.13 9.94
CA TYR A 227 -12.73 -11.59 11.09
C TYR A 227 -12.29 -10.83 12.35
N ALA A 228 -13.21 -10.73 13.30
CA ALA A 228 -13.07 -9.97 14.53
C ALA A 228 -13.65 -10.73 15.73
N ASP A 229 -13.33 -10.26 16.94
CA ASP A 229 -14.00 -10.75 18.13
C ASP A 229 -15.51 -10.38 18.15
N LYS A 230 -16.25 -10.89 19.13
CA LYS A 230 -17.70 -10.61 19.29
C LYS A 230 -18.03 -9.13 19.52
N ASN A 231 -17.03 -8.29 19.82
CA ASN A 231 -17.16 -6.85 19.99
C ASN A 231 -16.65 -6.07 18.77
N ASN A 232 -16.45 -6.75 17.63
CA ASN A 232 -15.97 -6.16 16.37
C ASN A 232 -14.54 -5.57 16.48
N ARG A 233 -13.71 -6.09 17.40
CA ARG A 233 -12.32 -5.66 17.59
C ARG A 233 -11.34 -6.63 16.90
N PRO A 234 -10.13 -6.18 16.56
CA PRO A 234 -9.13 -7.07 15.99
C PRO A 234 -8.81 -8.22 16.95
N ALA A 235 -8.65 -9.41 16.37
CA ALA A 235 -8.36 -10.63 17.10
C ALA A 235 -7.40 -11.52 16.29
N THR A 236 -6.72 -12.42 16.98
CA THR A 236 -6.09 -13.58 16.37
C THR A 236 -7.16 -14.59 15.94
N TYR A 237 -6.80 -15.54 15.07
CA TYR A 237 -7.71 -16.60 14.64
C TYR A 237 -8.40 -17.30 15.82
N ASN A 238 -9.71 -17.44 15.70
CA ASN A 238 -10.57 -18.24 16.57
C ASN A 238 -11.78 -18.70 15.76
N GLU A 239 -12.25 -19.94 15.98
CA GLU A 239 -13.44 -20.48 15.33
C GLU A 239 -14.71 -19.66 15.66
N ASP A 240 -14.77 -19.05 16.85
CA ASP A 240 -15.87 -18.21 17.31
C ASP A 240 -15.83 -16.76 16.78
N ASN A 241 -14.76 -16.37 16.07
CA ASN A 241 -14.68 -15.03 15.49
C ASN A 241 -15.77 -14.86 14.43
N VAL A 242 -16.26 -13.63 14.30
CA VAL A 242 -17.33 -13.27 13.35
C VAL A 242 -16.79 -12.33 12.27
N PRO A 243 -17.42 -12.26 11.09
CA PRO A 243 -17.06 -11.28 10.07
C PRO A 243 -17.00 -9.85 10.62
N TYR A 244 -15.90 -9.16 10.38
CA TYR A 244 -15.72 -7.78 10.79
C TYR A 244 -16.73 -6.86 10.08
N THR A 245 -17.36 -5.97 10.85
CA THR A 245 -18.23 -4.92 10.34
C THR A 245 -17.40 -3.64 10.19
N PRO A 246 -17.07 -3.20 8.96
CA PRO A 246 -16.20 -2.05 8.72
C PRO A 246 -16.89 -0.72 9.01
N LYS A 247 -16.11 0.33 9.24
CA LYS A 247 -16.63 1.70 9.36
C LYS A 247 -17.13 2.26 8.03
N HIS A 248 -16.57 1.80 6.91
CA HIS A 248 -16.91 2.25 5.57
C HIS A 248 -16.81 1.10 4.57
N VAL A 249 -17.76 1.06 3.62
CA VAL A 249 -17.78 0.11 2.51
C VAL A 249 -17.71 0.87 1.20
N VAL A 250 -16.75 0.52 0.34
CA VAL A 250 -16.61 1.13 -0.97
C VAL A 250 -17.56 0.44 -1.95
N PRO A 251 -18.54 1.15 -2.54
CA PRO A 251 -19.48 0.56 -3.47
C PRO A 251 -18.78 0.17 -4.78
N VAL A 252 -19.18 -0.98 -5.33
CA VAL A 252 -18.70 -1.45 -6.64
C VAL A 252 -19.67 -1.02 -7.72
N SER A 253 -19.21 -0.21 -8.67
CA SER A 253 -20.01 0.21 -9.82
C SER A 253 -20.06 -0.89 -10.89
N LEU A 254 -21.24 -1.07 -11.50
CA LEU A 254 -21.45 -1.93 -12.67
C LEU A 254 -21.63 -1.13 -13.97
N ALA A 255 -21.47 0.20 -13.93
CA ALA A 255 -21.72 1.08 -15.08
C ALA A 255 -20.62 1.01 -16.16
N GLY A 256 -19.49 0.36 -15.88
CA GLY A 256 -18.29 0.40 -16.71
C GLY A 256 -17.53 1.72 -16.60
N TYR A 257 -16.58 1.93 -17.51
CA TYR A 257 -15.77 3.14 -17.62
C TYR A 257 -15.58 3.53 -19.08
N LYS A 258 -15.27 4.81 -19.32
CA LYS A 258 -15.00 5.39 -20.63
C LYS A 258 -13.69 6.17 -20.60
N GLU A 259 -13.16 6.44 -21.78
CA GLU A 259 -12.02 7.33 -21.93
C GLU A 259 -12.34 8.70 -21.29
N ASN A 260 -11.38 9.25 -20.54
CA ASN A 260 -11.47 10.51 -19.79
C ASN A 260 -12.41 10.49 -18.57
N ASP A 261 -12.93 9.34 -18.14
CA ASP A 261 -13.55 9.26 -16.81
C ASP A 261 -12.50 9.58 -15.73
N TYR A 262 -12.90 10.37 -14.73
CA TYR A 262 -12.04 10.67 -13.59
C TYR A 262 -11.67 9.38 -12.84
N ALA A 263 -10.38 9.19 -12.59
CA ALA A 263 -9.86 8.08 -11.80
C ALA A 263 -9.02 8.59 -10.63
N MET A 264 -9.27 8.03 -9.44
CA MET A 264 -8.47 8.26 -8.24
C MET A 264 -8.08 6.93 -7.64
N THR A 265 -6.80 6.78 -7.30
CA THR A 265 -6.28 5.62 -6.60
C THR A 265 -5.84 6.05 -5.21
N ILE A 266 -6.31 5.35 -4.18
CA ILE A 266 -5.87 5.50 -2.80
C ILE A 266 -5.18 4.21 -2.39
N GLY A 267 -4.02 4.33 -1.76
CA GLY A 267 -3.28 3.17 -1.27
C GLY A 267 -2.02 3.58 -0.54
N PHE A 268 -1.14 2.59 -0.35
CA PHE A 268 0.05 2.72 0.48
C PHE A 268 1.32 2.54 -0.36
N PRO A 269 1.72 3.53 -1.17
CA PRO A 269 2.92 3.44 -1.98
C PRO A 269 4.16 3.30 -1.08
N GLY A 270 5.00 2.30 -1.35
CA GLY A 270 6.13 1.97 -0.48
C GLY A 270 7.30 2.96 -0.54
N THR A 271 7.82 3.25 -1.74
CA THR A 271 9.01 4.09 -1.90
C THR A 271 9.01 4.82 -3.23
N THR A 272 9.31 6.12 -3.19
CA THR A 272 9.66 6.90 -4.37
C THR A 272 10.98 7.62 -4.13
N LYS A 273 11.66 8.01 -5.22
CA LYS A 273 12.95 8.72 -5.17
C LYS A 273 12.94 9.95 -6.09
N ARG A 274 11.85 10.73 -6.04
CA ARG A 274 11.55 11.85 -6.97
C ARG A 274 12.60 12.97 -6.95
N TYR A 275 13.26 13.17 -5.82
CA TYR A 275 14.22 14.27 -5.60
C TYR A 275 15.69 13.83 -5.71
N LEU A 276 15.98 12.69 -6.34
CA LEU A 276 17.36 12.29 -6.57
C LEU A 276 18.09 13.28 -7.46
N SER A 277 19.34 13.56 -7.11
CA SER A 277 20.27 14.25 -8.01
C SER A 277 20.64 13.38 -9.20
N SER A 278 21.22 13.99 -10.23
CA SER A 278 21.78 13.26 -11.38
C SER A 278 22.80 12.18 -10.96
N TRP A 279 23.62 12.45 -9.94
CA TRP A 279 24.55 11.48 -9.35
C TRP A 279 23.81 10.33 -8.64
N GLY A 280 22.72 10.63 -7.95
CA GLY A 280 21.86 9.61 -7.33
C GLY A 280 21.22 8.67 -8.36
N ILE A 281 20.77 9.23 -9.49
CA ILE A 281 20.26 8.46 -10.63
C ILE A 281 21.37 7.58 -11.22
N GLN A 282 22.55 8.14 -11.46
CA GLN A 282 23.69 7.38 -12.00
C GLN A 282 24.04 6.19 -11.11
N ARG A 283 24.15 6.42 -9.79
CA ARG A 283 24.39 5.35 -8.82
C ARG A 283 23.29 4.30 -8.81
N MET A 284 22.01 4.73 -8.86
CA MET A 284 20.89 3.78 -8.92
C MET A 284 21.00 2.87 -10.14
N VAL A 285 21.29 3.44 -11.31
CA VAL A 285 21.42 2.67 -12.55
C VAL A 285 22.63 1.74 -12.47
N ASP A 286 23.80 2.28 -12.17
CA ASP A 286 25.07 1.56 -12.33
C ASP A 286 25.38 0.61 -11.18
N SER A 287 25.07 1.01 -9.95
CA SER A 287 25.54 0.32 -8.74
C SER A 287 24.42 -0.42 -8.01
N GLU A 288 23.15 -0.05 -8.22
CA GLU A 288 22.01 -0.74 -7.58
C GLU A 288 21.28 -1.66 -8.56
N ASN A 289 20.88 -1.15 -9.73
CA ASN A 289 20.02 -1.88 -10.65
C ASN A 289 20.80 -2.89 -11.50
N LYS A 290 21.92 -2.50 -12.13
CA LYS A 290 22.71 -3.43 -12.97
C LYS A 290 23.13 -4.72 -12.22
N PRO A 291 23.75 -4.66 -11.03
CA PRO A 291 24.12 -5.87 -10.30
C PRO A 291 22.89 -6.69 -9.87
N ARG A 292 21.80 -6.01 -9.49
CA ARG A 292 20.55 -6.67 -9.10
C ARG A 292 19.95 -7.45 -10.28
N ILE A 293 19.95 -6.88 -11.49
CA ILE A 293 19.45 -7.51 -12.71
C ILE A 293 20.27 -8.76 -13.03
N GLU A 294 21.60 -8.64 -13.04
CA GLU A 294 22.51 -9.76 -13.35
C GLU A 294 22.32 -10.93 -12.38
N VAL A 295 22.41 -10.66 -11.07
CA VAL A 295 22.32 -11.69 -10.04
C VAL A 295 20.92 -12.31 -9.98
N ARG A 296 19.86 -11.50 -10.08
CA ARG A 296 18.48 -12.04 -10.06
C ARG A 296 18.15 -12.79 -11.35
N GLY A 297 18.70 -12.38 -12.50
CA GLY A 297 18.53 -13.09 -13.76
C GLY A 297 19.06 -14.53 -13.69
N ALA A 298 20.31 -14.70 -13.27
CA ALA A 298 20.90 -16.03 -13.09
C ALA A 298 20.12 -16.89 -12.09
N LYS A 299 19.71 -16.29 -10.96
CA LYS A 299 18.91 -16.97 -9.94
C LYS A 299 17.55 -17.44 -10.48
N GLN A 300 16.84 -16.57 -11.21
CA GLN A 300 15.53 -16.86 -11.78
C GLN A 300 15.59 -17.95 -12.85
N GLU A 301 16.66 -18.01 -13.64
CA GLU A 301 16.85 -19.08 -14.63
C GLU A 301 16.93 -20.47 -13.96
N ILE A 302 17.72 -20.59 -12.90
CA ILE A 302 17.86 -21.82 -12.11
C ILE A 302 16.51 -22.22 -11.51
N TRP A 303 15.83 -21.27 -10.87
CA TRP A 303 14.53 -21.51 -10.25
C TRP A 303 13.48 -21.93 -11.26
N ARG A 304 13.35 -21.21 -12.38
CA ARG A 304 12.39 -21.53 -13.44
C ARG A 304 12.61 -22.93 -13.99
N LYS A 305 13.86 -23.32 -14.25
CA LYS A 305 14.19 -24.66 -14.73
C LYS A 305 13.72 -25.74 -13.75
N ALA A 306 13.93 -25.56 -12.45
CA ALA A 306 13.53 -26.51 -11.43
C ALA A 306 11.99 -26.57 -11.27
N MET A 307 11.33 -25.42 -11.18
CA MET A 307 9.88 -25.32 -11.03
C MET A 307 9.13 -25.91 -12.23
N ASN A 308 9.66 -25.75 -13.45
CA ASN A 308 9.05 -26.33 -14.65
C ASN A 308 9.10 -27.87 -14.71
N GLN A 309 9.94 -28.51 -13.89
CA GLN A 309 10.11 -29.97 -13.90
C GLN A 309 9.21 -30.68 -12.89
N SER A 310 8.65 -29.97 -11.91
CA SER A 310 7.88 -30.57 -10.84
C SER A 310 6.90 -29.58 -10.22
N ASP A 311 5.61 -29.95 -10.21
CA ASP A 311 4.57 -29.20 -9.50
C ASP A 311 4.84 -29.11 -7.99
N ALA A 312 5.56 -30.07 -7.40
CA ALA A 312 5.95 -30.01 -5.99
C ALA A 312 7.02 -28.94 -5.70
N VAL A 313 7.85 -28.63 -6.70
CA VAL A 313 8.90 -27.60 -6.60
C VAL A 313 8.36 -26.21 -6.95
N ARG A 314 7.33 -26.14 -7.80
CA ARG A 314 6.69 -24.92 -8.29
C ARG A 314 5.77 -24.26 -7.26
#